data_AF-A0AAE3FGR6-F1
#
_entry.id   AF-A0AAE3FGR6-F1
#
_cell.length_a   1.000
_cell.length_b   1.000
_cell.length_c   1.000
_cell.angle_alpha   90.00
_cell.angle_beta   90.00
_cell.angle_gamma   90.00
#
_symmetry.space_group_name_H-M   'P 1'
#
loop_
_entity.id
_entity.type
_entity.pdbx_description
1 polymer ?
#
loop_
_entity_poly.entity_id
_entity_poly.type
_entity_poly.pdbx_seq_one_letter_code
_entity_poly.pdbx_strand_id
1 'polypeptide(L)'
;MFSDIGKKIKNLAMLIMFIGCAGSVIYGLICFAGSIGADGATPDPKGVITGILIIVLGVIFSYLSVLVLYGFGTLIDDTGAIREALESKSQRQNFFSSTKSGTCSICGKKTEDVKKTSYDDPQGNHVKTDMCSGCRIKLIKQGIHIHTDN
;
A
#
# COMPACT_ATOMS: atom_id res chain seq x y z
N MET A 1 14.62 7.44 1.79
CA MET A 1 15.09 6.16 2.41
C MET A 1 14.17 4.98 2.10
N PHE A 2 12.87 5.21 1.88
CA PHE A 2 11.90 4.25 1.29
C PHE A 2 11.67 4.46 -0.23
N SER A 3 12.45 5.31 -0.90
CA SER A 3 12.41 5.37 -2.36
C SER A 3 12.94 4.04 -2.91
N ASP A 4 12.16 3.42 -3.78
CA ASP A 4 12.49 2.22 -4.55
C ASP A 4 12.37 0.84 -3.86
N ILE A 5 11.32 0.61 -3.06
CA ILE A 5 10.98 -0.75 -2.57
C ILE A 5 10.77 -1.72 -3.76
N GLY A 6 10.05 -1.31 -4.80
CA GLY A 6 9.88 -2.11 -6.01
C GLY A 6 11.19 -2.50 -6.69
N LYS A 7 12.17 -1.58 -6.74
CA LYS A 7 13.50 -1.83 -7.34
C LYS A 7 14.33 -2.82 -6.52
N LYS A 8 14.24 -2.76 -5.18
CA LYS A 8 14.93 -3.72 -4.29
C LYS A 8 14.33 -5.12 -4.40
N ILE A 9 13.00 -5.23 -4.48
CA ILE A 9 12.31 -6.51 -4.68
C ILE A 9 12.69 -7.12 -6.03
N LYS A 10 12.73 -6.29 -7.09
CA LYS A 10 13.18 -6.73 -8.42
C LYS A 10 14.61 -7.25 -8.41
N ASN A 11 15.52 -6.61 -7.68
CA ASN A 11 16.92 -7.03 -7.58
C ASN A 11 17.06 -8.34 -6.76
N LEU A 12 16.27 -8.50 -5.71
CA LEU A 12 16.20 -9.73 -4.91
C LEU A 12 15.64 -10.91 -5.74
N ALA A 13 14.62 -10.65 -6.55
CA ALA A 13 14.07 -11.64 -7.47
C ALA A 13 15.09 -12.11 -8.50
N MET A 14 15.86 -11.18 -9.07
CA MET A 14 16.94 -11.48 -10.01
C MET A 14 18.04 -12.34 -9.36
N LEU A 15 18.38 -12.07 -8.10
CA LEU A 15 19.35 -12.86 -7.33
C LEU A 15 18.86 -14.28 -7.06
N ILE A 16 17.61 -14.44 -6.61
CA ILE A 16 17.01 -15.76 -6.32
C ILE A 16 16.91 -16.59 -7.60
N MET A 17 16.55 -15.98 -8.72
CA MET A 17 16.52 -16.63 -10.03
C MET A 17 17.90 -17.11 -10.46
N PHE A 18 18.93 -16.30 -10.26
CA PHE A 18 20.30 -16.67 -10.61
C PHE A 18 20.79 -17.87 -9.79
N ILE A 19 20.52 -17.86 -8.48
CA ILE A 19 20.86 -18.97 -7.57
C ILE A 19 20.06 -20.23 -7.92
N GLY A 20 18.77 -20.12 -8.27
CA GLY A 20 17.92 -21.23 -8.67
C GLY A 20 18.37 -21.89 -9.99
N CYS A 21 18.70 -21.08 -11.00
CA CYS A 21 19.27 -21.58 -12.26
C CYS A 21 20.64 -22.21 -12.04
N ALA A 22 21.56 -21.54 -11.33
CA ALA A 22 22.88 -22.10 -11.05
C ALA A 22 22.79 -23.41 -10.25
N GLY A 23 21.93 -23.44 -9.22
CA GLY A 23 21.72 -24.61 -8.38
C GLY A 23 21.14 -25.79 -9.15
N SER A 24 20.13 -25.58 -9.99
CA SER A 24 19.52 -26.67 -10.78
C SER A 24 20.48 -27.27 -11.82
N VAL A 25 21.33 -26.44 -12.45
CA VAL A 25 22.35 -26.91 -13.38
C VAL A 25 23.45 -27.70 -12.65
N ILE A 26 23.95 -27.19 -11.52
CA ILE A 26 24.97 -27.88 -10.71
C ILE A 26 24.42 -29.22 -10.20
N TYR A 27 23.21 -29.24 -9.67
CA TYR A 27 22.59 -30.47 -9.15
C TYR A 27 22.32 -31.49 -10.25
N GLY A 28 21.85 -31.04 -11.43
CA GLY A 28 21.71 -31.89 -12.61
C GLY A 28 23.03 -32.52 -13.03
N LEU A 29 24.12 -31.74 -13.07
CA LEU A 29 25.47 -32.24 -13.37
C LEU A 29 25.96 -33.27 -12.34
N ILE A 30 25.68 -33.07 -11.05
CA ILE A 30 26.04 -34.03 -10.00
C ILE A 30 25.28 -35.36 -10.20
N CYS A 31 23.99 -35.31 -10.53
CA CYS A 31 23.22 -36.51 -10.85
C CYS A 31 23.76 -37.23 -12.10
N PHE A 32 24.20 -36.49 -13.11
CA PHE A 32 24.85 -37.06 -14.29
C PHE A 32 26.20 -37.70 -13.94
N ALA A 33 27.05 -37.03 -13.17
CA ALA A 33 28.35 -37.57 -12.74
C ALA A 33 28.19 -38.82 -11.86
N GLY A 34 27.21 -38.84 -10.96
CA GLY A 34 26.90 -40.00 -10.12
C GLY A 34 26.23 -41.17 -10.86
N SER A 35 25.74 -40.94 -12.09
CA SER A 35 25.17 -41.99 -12.95
C SER A 35 26.23 -42.74 -13.77
N ILE A 36 27.47 -42.23 -13.81
CA ILE A 36 28.62 -42.90 -14.40
C ILE A 36 29.28 -43.70 -13.27
N GLY A 37 29.11 -45.02 -13.28
CA GLY A 37 29.76 -45.90 -12.31
C GLY A 37 31.29 -45.77 -12.35
N ALA A 38 31.98 -46.13 -11.27
CA ALA A 38 33.44 -46.01 -11.11
C ALA A 38 34.26 -46.67 -12.24
N ASP A 39 33.66 -47.61 -12.96
CA ASP A 39 34.28 -48.38 -14.03
C ASP A 39 34.02 -47.79 -15.44
N GLY A 40 33.32 -46.65 -15.54
CA GLY A 40 32.94 -46.03 -16.82
C GLY A 40 31.92 -46.83 -17.62
N ALA A 41 31.35 -47.89 -17.04
CA ALA A 41 30.29 -48.69 -17.63
C ALA A 41 29.02 -47.86 -17.88
N THR A 42 28.20 -48.32 -18.82
CA THR A 42 26.99 -47.66 -19.33
C THR A 42 26.22 -46.88 -18.26
N PRO A 43 25.89 -45.59 -18.49
CA PRO A 43 25.30 -44.73 -17.48
C PRO A 43 23.97 -45.31 -16.99
N ASP A 44 23.76 -45.28 -15.68
CA ASP A 44 22.51 -45.75 -15.08
C ASP A 44 21.34 -44.90 -15.59
N PRO A 45 20.37 -45.49 -16.32
CA PRO A 45 19.29 -44.73 -16.96
C PRO A 45 18.44 -43.98 -15.92
N LYS A 46 18.38 -44.48 -14.69
CA LYS A 46 17.68 -43.81 -13.57
C LYS A 46 18.33 -42.47 -13.21
N GLY A 47 19.66 -42.42 -13.10
CA GLY A 47 20.38 -41.20 -12.73
C GLY A 47 20.29 -40.11 -13.80
N VAL A 48 20.32 -40.52 -15.08
CA VAL A 48 20.12 -39.65 -16.24
C VAL A 48 18.70 -39.05 -16.24
N ILE A 49 17.67 -39.89 -16.07
CA ILE A 49 16.26 -39.43 -16.05
C ILE A 49 16.02 -38.48 -14.87
N THR A 50 16.55 -38.80 -13.68
CA THR A 50 16.43 -37.92 -12.50
C THR A 50 17.14 -36.59 -12.70
N GLY A 51 18.35 -36.58 -13.30
CA GLY A 51 19.07 -35.35 -13.63
C GLY A 51 18.29 -34.44 -14.58
N ILE A 52 17.70 -35.02 -15.64
CA ILE A 52 16.86 -34.28 -16.59
C ILE A 52 15.62 -33.71 -15.91
N LEU A 53 14.92 -34.50 -15.09
CA LEU A 53 13.74 -34.04 -14.34
C LEU A 53 14.06 -32.87 -13.42
N ILE A 54 15.20 -32.92 -12.71
CA ILE A 54 15.62 -31.85 -11.81
C ILE A 54 15.94 -30.57 -12.58
N ILE A 55 16.57 -30.66 -13.75
CA ILE A 55 16.83 -29.48 -14.60
C ILE A 55 15.51 -28.88 -15.08
N VAL A 56 14.59 -29.70 -15.60
CA VAL A 56 13.30 -29.22 -16.12
C VAL A 56 12.46 -28.59 -15.00
N LEU A 57 12.31 -29.30 -13.87
CA LEU A 57 11.56 -28.78 -12.72
C LEU A 57 12.23 -27.56 -12.10
N GLY A 58 13.56 -27.53 -12.04
CA GLY A 58 14.33 -26.40 -11.54
C GLY A 58 14.15 -25.13 -12.37
N VAL A 59 14.09 -25.25 -13.70
CA VAL A 59 13.80 -24.13 -14.61
C VAL A 59 12.35 -23.65 -14.45
N ILE A 60 11.38 -24.57 -14.36
CA ILE A 60 9.96 -24.21 -14.15
C ILE A 60 9.76 -23.49 -12.81
N PHE A 61 10.35 -24.01 -11.73
CA PHE A 61 10.31 -23.37 -10.42
C PHE A 61 10.99 -22.00 -10.43
N SER A 62 12.15 -21.87 -11.07
CA SER A 62 12.84 -20.59 -11.20
C SER A 62 12.00 -19.56 -11.96
N TYR A 63 11.29 -19.99 -13.01
CA TYR A 63 10.35 -19.13 -13.74
C TYR A 63 9.16 -18.70 -12.88
N LEU A 64 8.55 -19.64 -12.14
CA LEU A 64 7.44 -19.35 -11.23
C LEU A 64 7.84 -18.39 -10.12
N SER A 65 9.03 -18.56 -9.53
CA SER A 65 9.55 -17.65 -8.51
C SER A 65 9.68 -16.22 -9.02
N VAL A 66 10.13 -16.04 -10.27
CA VAL A 66 10.26 -14.71 -10.89
C VAL A 66 8.88 -14.10 -11.13
N LEU A 67 7.93 -14.88 -11.64
CA LEU A 67 6.57 -14.41 -11.90
C LEU A 67 5.88 -13.95 -10.62
N VAL A 68 6.01 -14.73 -9.55
CA VAL A 68 5.44 -14.42 -8.23
C VAL A 68 6.10 -13.19 -7.63
N LEU A 69 7.44 -13.13 -7.56
CA LEU A 69 8.14 -11.98 -6.99
C LEU A 69 7.92 -10.69 -7.79
N TYR A 70 7.87 -10.79 -9.11
CA TYR A 70 7.57 -9.65 -9.97
C TYR A 70 6.14 -9.16 -9.74
N GLY A 71 5.16 -10.08 -9.76
CA GLY A 71 3.75 -9.76 -9.51
C GLY A 71 3.55 -9.07 -8.16
N PHE A 72 4.03 -9.67 -7.07
CA PHE A 72 3.95 -9.07 -5.74
C PHE A 72 4.71 -7.74 -5.64
N GLY A 73 5.86 -7.61 -6.31
CA GLY A 73 6.61 -6.36 -6.36
C GLY A 73 5.79 -5.20 -6.94
N THR A 74 5.09 -5.44 -8.05
CA THR A 74 4.19 -4.42 -8.65
C THR A 74 2.96 -4.12 -7.80
N LEU A 75 2.30 -5.12 -7.20
CA LEU A 75 1.13 -4.87 -6.35
C LEU A 75 1.45 -4.03 -5.11
N ILE A 76 2.62 -4.25 -4.51
CA ILE A 76 3.09 -3.48 -3.35
C ILE A 76 3.39 -2.03 -3.74
N ASP A 77 3.99 -1.82 -4.91
CA ASP A 77 4.31 -0.48 -5.43
C ASP A 77 3.04 0.32 -5.71
N ASP A 78 2.04 -0.29 -6.37
CA ASP A 78 0.75 0.34 -6.65
C ASP A 78 -0.01 0.67 -5.36
N THR A 79 0.02 -0.22 -4.36
CA THR A 79 -0.60 0.02 -3.05
C THR A 79 0.09 1.16 -2.29
N GLY A 80 1.42 1.24 -2.37
CA GLY A 80 2.21 2.34 -1.82
C GLY A 80 1.84 3.69 -2.44
N ALA A 81 1.75 3.75 -3.77
CA ALA A 81 1.38 4.95 -4.50
C ALA A 81 -0.06 5.42 -4.16
N ILE A 82 -1.01 4.48 -3.99
CA ILE A 82 -2.38 4.82 -3.57
C ILE A 82 -2.37 5.40 -2.15
N ARG A 83 -1.56 4.83 -1.24
CA ARG A 83 -1.45 5.31 0.14
C ARG A 83 -0.89 6.74 0.19
N GLU A 84 0.15 7.04 -0.57
CA GLU A 84 0.71 8.40 -0.70
C GLU A 84 -0.29 9.38 -1.36
N ALA A 85 -1.04 8.91 -2.36
CA ALA A 85 -2.10 9.71 -2.99
C ALA A 85 -3.28 10.01 -2.03
N LEU A 86 -3.60 9.09 -1.12
CA LEU A 86 -4.64 9.28 -0.10
C LEU A 86 -4.18 10.19 1.04
N GLU A 87 -2.93 10.06 1.50
CA GLU A 87 -2.35 10.96 2.51
C GLU A 87 -2.26 12.40 1.99
N SER A 88 -1.80 12.60 0.74
CA SER A 88 -1.76 13.92 0.11
C SER A 88 -3.16 14.50 -0.14
N LYS A 89 -4.15 13.68 -0.53
CA LYS A 89 -5.55 14.12 -0.67
C LYS A 89 -6.19 14.47 0.68
N SER A 90 -5.95 13.69 1.74
CA SER A 90 -6.42 14.01 3.09
C SER A 90 -5.80 15.31 3.57
N GLN A 91 -4.49 15.52 3.36
CA GLN A 91 -3.84 16.76 3.73
C GLN A 91 -4.35 17.96 2.90
N ARG A 92 -4.58 17.77 1.59
CA ARG A 92 -5.24 18.77 0.73
C ARG A 92 -6.68 19.03 1.14
N GLN A 93 -7.43 18.03 1.57
CA GLN A 93 -8.81 18.21 2.04
C GLN A 93 -8.85 18.88 3.42
N ASN A 94 -7.93 18.58 4.32
CA ASN A 94 -7.79 19.29 5.60
C ASN A 94 -7.33 20.74 5.38
N PHE A 95 -6.39 20.96 4.45
CA PHE A 95 -5.96 22.30 4.04
C PHE A 95 -7.08 23.08 3.34
N PHE A 96 -7.78 22.46 2.39
CA PHE A 96 -8.91 23.05 1.67
C PHE A 96 -10.14 23.25 2.57
N SER A 97 -10.34 22.41 3.59
CA SER A 97 -11.32 22.64 4.66
C SER A 97 -10.92 23.83 5.53
N SER A 98 -9.62 24.07 5.70
CA SER A 98 -9.09 25.28 6.33
C SER A 98 -9.20 26.53 5.43
N THR A 99 -9.38 26.39 4.12
CA THR A 99 -9.59 27.50 3.16
C THR A 99 -11.04 27.65 2.71
N LYS A 100 -11.97 26.81 3.20
CA LYS A 100 -13.38 26.89 2.79
C LYS A 100 -14.05 28.01 3.58
N SER A 101 -13.89 29.24 3.11
CA SER A 101 -14.62 30.41 3.63
C SER A 101 -16.12 30.16 3.50
N GLY A 102 -16.81 29.96 4.63
CA GLY A 102 -18.26 29.84 4.68
C GLY A 102 -18.90 31.22 4.89
N THR A 103 -20.13 31.41 4.43
CA THR A 103 -20.96 32.54 4.87
C THR A 103 -21.61 32.17 6.19
N CYS A 104 -21.40 32.97 7.23
CA CYS A 104 -22.11 32.77 8.49
C CYS A 104 -23.60 33.11 8.30
N SER A 105 -24.50 32.18 8.65
CA SER A 105 -25.94 32.38 8.50
C SER A 105 -26.53 33.45 9.43
N ILE A 106 -25.82 33.82 10.50
CA ILE A 106 -26.29 34.83 11.47
C ILE A 106 -25.82 36.24 11.11
N CYS A 107 -24.55 36.43 10.74
CA CYS A 107 -24.01 37.76 10.45
C CYS A 107 -23.79 38.03 8.95
N GLY A 108 -23.99 37.05 8.07
CA GLY A 108 -23.83 37.18 6.63
C GLY A 108 -22.38 37.37 6.15
N LYS A 109 -21.40 37.42 7.06
CA LYS A 109 -19.99 37.61 6.70
C LYS A 109 -19.38 36.31 6.17
N LYS A 110 -18.56 36.42 5.12
CA LYS A 110 -17.69 35.33 4.68
C LYS A 110 -16.47 35.26 5.57
N THR A 111 -16.30 34.16 6.29
CA THR A 111 -15.14 33.95 7.14
C THR A 111 -14.66 32.49 7.05
N GLU A 112 -13.37 32.25 7.27
CA GLU A 112 -12.78 30.91 7.18
C GLU A 112 -13.05 30.04 8.42
N ASP A 113 -13.55 30.64 9.49
CA ASP A 113 -13.83 29.99 10.78
C ASP A 113 -15.30 29.53 10.95
N VAL A 114 -16.05 29.42 9.85
CA VAL A 114 -17.44 28.96 9.88
C VAL A 114 -17.48 27.44 10.11
N LYS A 115 -18.09 27.03 11.22
CA LYS A 115 -18.31 25.62 11.58
C LYS A 115 -19.81 25.31 11.61
N LYS A 116 -20.18 24.04 11.44
CA LYS A 116 -21.54 23.56 11.73
C LYS A 116 -21.77 23.57 13.24
N THR A 117 -22.86 24.15 13.67
CA THR A 117 -23.17 24.35 15.09
C THR A 117 -24.63 24.02 15.35
N SER A 118 -24.90 23.27 16.41
CA SER A 118 -26.25 23.02 16.88
C SER A 118 -26.47 23.82 18.16
N TYR A 119 -27.60 24.50 18.31
CA TYR A 119 -27.94 25.24 19.52
C TYR A 119 -29.44 25.17 19.79
N ASP A 120 -29.82 25.39 21.04
CA ASP A 120 -31.21 25.41 21.47
C ASP A 120 -31.72 26.84 21.39
N ASP A 121 -32.75 27.07 20.59
CA ASP A 121 -33.37 28.39 20.50
C ASP A 121 -34.11 28.73 21.82
N PRO A 122 -34.47 30.00 22.06
CA PRO A 122 -35.25 30.39 23.25
C PRO A 122 -36.64 29.73 23.35
N GLN A 123 -37.08 29.03 22.31
CA GLN A 123 -38.35 28.30 22.24
C GLN A 123 -38.16 26.79 22.54
N GLY A 124 -36.93 26.34 22.80
CA GLY A 124 -36.60 24.94 23.10
C GLY A 124 -36.41 24.05 21.87
N ASN A 125 -36.33 24.61 20.68
CA ASN A 125 -36.08 23.88 19.43
C ASN A 125 -34.58 23.75 19.16
N HIS A 126 -34.15 22.57 18.73
CA HIS A 126 -32.78 22.32 18.29
C HIS A 126 -32.58 22.82 16.85
N VAL A 127 -31.71 23.81 16.65
CA VAL A 127 -31.42 24.40 15.35
C VAL A 127 -29.98 24.15 14.94
N LYS A 128 -29.76 23.62 13.72
CA LYS A 128 -28.44 23.38 13.12
C LYS A 128 -28.11 24.44 12.09
N THR A 129 -27.05 25.24 12.32
CA THR A 129 -26.63 26.31 11.40
C THR A 129 -25.11 26.46 11.30
N ASP A 130 -24.66 27.05 10.20
CA ASP A 130 -23.27 27.41 9.96
C ASP A 130 -22.95 28.78 10.60
N MET A 131 -22.08 28.79 11.61
CA MET A 131 -21.75 29.99 12.40
C MET A 131 -20.25 30.22 12.52
N CYS A 132 -19.84 31.49 12.46
CA CYS A 132 -18.46 31.91 12.77
C CYS A 132 -18.23 31.99 14.28
N SER A 133 -16.95 32.01 14.69
CA SER A 133 -16.50 32.09 16.09
C SER A 133 -17.08 33.31 16.82
N GLY A 134 -17.11 34.47 16.17
CA GLY A 134 -17.64 35.71 16.77
C GLY A 134 -19.13 35.62 17.11
N CYS A 135 -19.94 35.02 16.23
CA CYS A 135 -21.36 34.79 16.49
C CYS A 135 -21.57 33.74 17.59
N ARG A 136 -20.76 32.67 17.63
CA ARG A 136 -20.81 31.67 18.71
C ARG A 136 -20.56 32.28 20.09
N ILE A 137 -19.50 33.09 20.23
CA ILE A 137 -19.17 33.75 21.51
C ILE A 137 -20.32 34.66 21.95
N LYS A 138 -20.98 35.33 21.02
CA LYS A 138 -22.13 36.20 21.33
C LYS A 138 -23.33 35.42 21.87
N LEU A 139 -23.66 34.25 21.30
CA LEU A 139 -24.74 33.39 21.80
C LEU A 139 -24.41 32.79 23.18
N ILE A 140 -23.16 32.36 23.40
CA ILE A 140 -22.73 31.86 24.73
C ILE A 140 -22.87 32.94 25.80
N LYS A 141 -22.51 34.19 25.48
CA LYS A 141 -22.72 35.33 26.39
C LYS A 141 -24.19 35.62 26.69
N GLN A 142 -25.10 35.21 25.80
CA GLN A 142 -26.55 35.33 25.99
C GLN A 142 -27.14 34.14 26.77
N GLY A 143 -26.31 33.17 27.21
CA GLY A 143 -26.76 32.01 27.97
C GLY A 143 -27.32 30.87 27.12
N ILE A 144 -27.12 30.89 25.80
CA ILE A 144 -27.59 29.85 24.89
C ILE A 144 -26.58 28.69 24.87
N HIS A 145 -27.07 27.47 25.10
CA HIS A 145 -26.26 26.26 25.05
C HIS A 145 -26.00 25.84 23.60
N ILE A 146 -24.72 25.62 23.27
CA ILE A 146 -24.27 25.17 21.95
C ILE A 146 -23.80 23.72 22.08
N HIS A 147 -24.38 22.85 21.26
CA HIS A 147 -23.96 21.47 21.08
C HIS A 147 -22.91 21.42 19.96
N THR A 148 -21.69 21.04 20.31
CA THR A 148 -20.64 20.70 19.34
C THR A 148 -20.77 19.23 18.98
N ASP A 149 -21.31 18.95 17.80
CA ASP A 149 -21.22 17.63 17.18
C ASP A 149 -19.72 17.38 16.90
N ASN A 150 -19.10 16.51 17.70
CA ASN A 150 -17.72 16.04 17.51
C ASN A 150 -17.67 14.90 16.49
#